data_AF-A0A2T7TQL9-F1
#
_entry.id   AF-A0A2T7TQL9-F1
#
_cell.length_a   1.000
_cell.length_b   1.000
_cell.length_c   1.000
_cell.angle_alpha   90.00
_cell.angle_beta   90.00
_cell.angle_gamma   90.00
#
_symmetry.space_group_name_H-M   'P 1'
#
loop_
_entity.id
_entity.type
_entity.pdbx_description
1 polymer ?
#
loop_
_entity_poly.entity_id
_entity_poly.type
_entity_poly.pdbx_seq_one_letter_code
_entity_poly.pdbx_strand_id
1 'polypeptide(L)'
;MPELVLQQGVNGYSGTYDTMLREAKSNTSYGSATSLSADKDDDGGANQVLLRFDNLFGLESGRIPTGAHITEATLTLQTTNTGGGAILHQMLTSWDETDTWTSLDGGIQADGTEAAAAADLAIGYQSSLRASTFDVTESLQAWANGADNYGWVFLGQNRDGWDFSSSESGFAPILTIKYTLDTPPPDDTNVAPVATDDTSSTDQNVPVTIPVLSNDTDANNDLLSVSDVADPGHGTAVLNPDGSITYTPDTGFLGDDSFSYTVSDSQGGTDTASVLINVSAATTPPDTPFTGTVAATTETPSVAGSGDVADDPAIWVNRADPSKSVVIGTDKGGSDGGLYVYDLQGNVIHHIATGTAQNNVDVRYGFNLGGKIVDLVGASNTSKDTIDFWTVDPDTRELTAVGNVPTGLSIYGFAMSHSADGTYYAYTTEQDGTLRQFELDGSSGTVKGTAVRTLEVGSQSEGMVVDDETGAFYVSEENVGLWRYSADPASGSSRTLVDPVGKGHLTADVEGLSIYYGQNGTGYLIASSQGDDRYAVYDRGSNAYLGSFKIGAGNGFDAVTGTDGLDVTNAGLGPLYPNGLFVVHDHDNTGSSTSNYKFVDWADVAGLGNLITDTTHRPWDLAL
;
A
#
# COMPACT_ATOMS: atom_id res chain seq x y z
N MET A 1 13.60 37.13 7.29
CA MET A 1 12.44 36.31 7.66
C MET A 1 12.56 35.03 6.85
N PRO A 2 12.39 33.85 7.46
CA PRO A 2 12.33 32.59 6.72
C PRO A 2 11.37 32.69 5.53
N GLU A 3 11.76 32.08 4.43
CA GLU A 3 11.00 32.02 3.18
C GLU A 3 10.87 30.55 2.77
N LEU A 4 9.63 30.08 2.63
CA LEU A 4 9.27 28.74 2.18
C LEU A 4 8.65 28.87 0.79
N VAL A 5 9.18 28.12 -0.18
CA VAL A 5 8.66 28.09 -1.56
C VAL A 5 8.14 26.69 -1.84
N LEU A 6 6.83 26.58 -2.04
CA LEU A 6 6.15 25.34 -2.40
C LEU A 6 5.82 25.38 -3.90
N GLN A 7 6.17 24.32 -4.62
CA GLN A 7 5.87 24.17 -6.04
C GLN A 7 5.43 22.73 -6.29
N GLN A 8 4.31 22.57 -6.98
CA GLN A 8 3.79 21.26 -7.34
C GLN A 8 4.77 20.55 -8.31
N GLY A 9 5.06 19.27 -8.08
CA GLY A 9 5.99 18.44 -8.87
C GLY A 9 7.48 18.55 -8.52
N VAL A 10 7.88 19.39 -7.55
CA VAL A 10 9.27 19.50 -7.06
C VAL A 10 9.25 19.37 -5.53
N ASN A 11 10.17 18.61 -4.92
CA ASN A 11 10.23 18.27 -3.48
C ASN A 11 9.17 17.26 -2.99
N GLY A 12 8.87 16.21 -3.75
CA GLY A 12 8.01 15.09 -3.30
C GLY A 12 6.51 15.22 -3.61
N TYR A 13 6.13 16.11 -4.53
CA TYR A 13 4.74 16.23 -4.97
C TYR A 13 4.39 15.25 -6.10
N SER A 14 3.84 14.09 -5.75
CA SER A 14 2.90 13.37 -6.61
C SER A 14 1.64 13.08 -5.80
N GLY A 15 0.74 14.06 -5.71
CA GLY A 15 -0.60 13.79 -5.22
C GLY A 15 -1.30 12.88 -6.22
N THR A 16 -1.66 11.67 -5.80
CA THR A 16 -2.53 10.71 -6.51
C THR A 16 -4.00 11.18 -6.63
N TYR A 17 -4.29 12.41 -6.21
CA TYR A 17 -5.51 13.10 -6.58
C TYR A 17 -5.18 14.04 -7.73
N ASP A 18 -5.58 13.61 -8.93
CA ASP A 18 -5.76 14.45 -10.10
C ASP A 18 -6.14 15.87 -9.66
N THR A 19 -5.30 16.86 -9.94
CA THR A 19 -5.49 18.24 -9.47
C THR A 19 -6.68 18.82 -10.23
N MET A 20 -7.88 18.49 -9.76
CA MET A 20 -9.14 18.81 -10.40
C MET A 20 -9.44 20.30 -10.19
N LEU A 21 -8.68 21.14 -10.86
CA LEU A 21 -9.12 22.45 -11.31
C LEU A 21 -10.19 22.19 -12.38
N ARG A 22 -11.44 21.95 -11.97
CA ARG A 22 -12.53 21.65 -12.91
C ARG A 22 -13.11 22.94 -13.44
N GLU A 23 -13.08 23.07 -14.76
CA GLU A 23 -13.88 24.03 -15.51
C GLU A 23 -15.37 23.64 -15.38
N ALA A 24 -16.17 24.43 -14.67
CA ALA A 24 -17.58 24.11 -14.46
C ALA A 24 -18.43 24.42 -15.71
N LYS A 25 -18.47 23.47 -16.65
CA LYS A 25 -19.65 23.17 -17.47
C LYS A 25 -20.10 21.76 -17.12
N SER A 26 -21.41 21.54 -17.01
CA SER A 26 -22.05 20.45 -16.24
C SER A 26 -21.74 18.99 -16.64
N ASN A 27 -20.72 18.70 -17.44
CA ASN A 27 -20.42 17.36 -17.95
C ASN A 27 -19.02 17.19 -18.58
N THR A 28 -17.97 17.95 -18.22
CA THR A 28 -16.62 17.65 -18.74
C THR A 28 -15.54 17.79 -17.67
N SER A 29 -14.79 16.70 -17.46
CA SER A 29 -13.57 16.65 -16.66
C SER A 29 -12.36 16.67 -17.61
N TYR A 30 -11.35 17.48 -17.31
CA TYR A 30 -10.12 17.58 -18.10
C TYR A 30 -8.88 17.27 -17.23
N GLY A 31 -8.88 16.13 -16.53
CA GLY A 31 -7.78 15.63 -15.67
C GLY A 31 -6.42 15.35 -16.34
N SER A 32 -6.12 16.01 -17.47
CA SER A 32 -4.82 15.98 -18.15
C SER A 32 -4.53 17.28 -18.92
N ALA A 33 -5.30 18.35 -18.68
CA ALA A 33 -5.11 19.60 -19.40
C ALA A 33 -3.89 20.35 -18.87
N THR A 34 -2.99 20.74 -19.78
CA THR A 34 -1.82 21.59 -19.48
C THR A 34 -2.18 23.07 -19.31
N SER A 35 -3.45 23.43 -19.53
CA SER A 35 -3.99 24.78 -19.41
C SER A 35 -5.40 24.71 -18.84
N LEU A 36 -5.74 25.66 -17.97
CA LEU A 36 -7.02 25.76 -17.28
C LEU A 36 -7.66 27.09 -17.64
N SER A 37 -8.92 27.05 -18.05
CA SER A 37 -9.64 28.20 -18.61
C SER A 37 -10.76 28.68 -17.69
N ALA A 38 -10.80 29.98 -17.45
CA ALA A 38 -11.89 30.67 -16.75
C ALA A 38 -12.55 31.70 -17.68
N ASP A 39 -13.65 31.31 -18.33
CA ASP A 39 -14.27 32.03 -19.47
C ASP A 39 -15.80 32.17 -19.33
N LYS A 40 -16.42 33.04 -20.14
CA LYS A 40 -17.87 33.18 -20.26
C LYS A 40 -18.36 32.70 -21.63
N ASP A 41 -19.26 31.73 -21.63
CA ASP A 41 -19.82 31.18 -22.86
C ASP A 41 -20.86 32.07 -23.55
N ASP A 42 -21.02 31.86 -24.87
CA ASP A 42 -22.03 32.53 -25.71
C ASP A 42 -23.48 32.30 -25.27
N ASP A 43 -23.74 31.22 -24.50
CA ASP A 43 -25.07 30.84 -23.99
C ASP A 43 -25.33 31.33 -22.56
N GLY A 44 -24.43 32.13 -21.97
CA GLY A 44 -24.58 32.71 -20.64
C GLY A 44 -24.06 31.87 -19.47
N GLY A 45 -23.45 30.71 -19.75
CA GLY A 45 -22.65 29.93 -18.78
C GLY A 45 -21.32 30.61 -18.47
N ALA A 46 -20.79 30.41 -17.26
CA ALA A 46 -19.44 30.84 -16.89
C ALA A 46 -18.63 29.59 -16.52
N ASN A 47 -17.52 29.39 -17.21
CA ASN A 47 -16.48 28.44 -16.85
C ASN A 47 -15.72 28.99 -15.65
N GLN A 48 -15.85 28.30 -14.53
CA GLN A 48 -15.25 28.69 -13.25
C GLN A 48 -14.21 27.67 -12.85
N VAL A 49 -13.24 28.13 -12.06
CA VAL A 49 -12.11 27.31 -11.66
C VAL A 49 -11.91 27.43 -10.16
N LEU A 50 -12.14 26.34 -9.43
CA LEU A 50 -11.91 26.24 -7.98
C LEU A 50 -10.46 25.81 -7.69
N LEU A 51 -9.82 26.56 -6.82
CA LEU A 51 -8.49 26.32 -6.29
C LEU A 51 -8.56 26.05 -4.80
N ARG A 52 -7.96 24.96 -4.33
CA ARG A 52 -7.74 24.74 -2.89
C ARG A 52 -6.26 24.49 -2.65
N PHE A 53 -5.74 24.91 -1.50
CA PHE A 53 -4.33 24.73 -1.19
C PHE A 53 -3.93 23.26 -1.09
N ASP A 54 -4.79 22.43 -0.52
CA ASP A 54 -4.62 20.99 -0.45
C ASP A 54 -4.67 20.30 -1.82
N ASN A 55 -5.46 20.82 -2.75
CA ASN A 55 -5.45 20.33 -4.13
C ASN A 55 -4.16 20.75 -4.83
N LEU A 56 -3.75 22.02 -4.74
CA LEU A 56 -2.53 22.53 -5.39
C LEU A 56 -1.23 21.98 -4.79
N PHE A 57 -1.24 21.73 -3.48
CA PHE A 57 -0.06 21.53 -2.66
C PHE A 57 -0.25 20.40 -1.62
N GLY A 58 -1.16 19.45 -1.84
CA GLY A 58 -1.34 18.25 -1.00
C GLY A 58 -1.88 18.53 0.43
N LEU A 59 -2.15 17.48 1.20
CA LEU A 59 -2.77 17.57 2.54
C LEU A 59 -1.86 18.19 3.64
N GLU A 60 -0.72 18.77 3.28
CA GLU A 60 0.36 19.10 4.22
C GLU A 60 0.40 20.57 4.65
N SER A 61 -0.57 21.00 5.46
CA SER A 61 -0.37 22.19 6.31
C SER A 61 0.88 22.06 7.22
N GLY A 62 1.35 20.83 7.45
CA GLY A 62 2.52 20.50 8.28
C GLY A 62 3.88 20.97 7.79
N ARG A 63 4.01 21.47 6.54
CA ARG A 63 5.24 22.11 6.04
C ARG A 63 5.38 23.56 6.51
N ILE A 64 4.28 24.23 6.84
CA ILE A 64 4.32 25.54 7.49
C ILE A 64 4.66 25.26 8.97
N PRO A 65 5.77 25.80 9.49
CA PRO A 65 6.17 25.47 10.86
C PRO A 65 5.07 25.75 11.86
N THR A 66 4.85 24.81 12.78
CA THR A 66 3.83 24.96 13.81
C THR A 66 4.11 26.24 14.63
N GLY A 67 3.13 27.13 14.71
CA GLY A 67 3.27 28.43 15.37
C GLY A 67 3.85 29.54 14.49
N ALA A 68 4.02 29.31 13.17
CA ALA A 68 4.41 30.35 12.22
C ALA A 68 3.33 31.43 12.09
N HIS A 69 3.74 32.66 12.33
CA HIS A 69 3.04 33.86 11.94
C HIS A 69 3.45 34.23 10.51
N ILE A 70 2.63 33.88 9.53
CA ILE A 70 2.79 34.22 8.12
C ILE A 70 2.67 35.73 7.96
N THR A 71 3.75 36.34 7.47
CA THR A 71 3.86 37.79 7.24
C THR A 71 3.55 38.18 5.80
N GLU A 72 3.75 37.27 4.85
CA GLU A 72 3.46 37.44 3.42
C GLU A 72 3.30 36.06 2.79
N ALA A 73 2.27 35.83 1.98
CA ALA A 73 2.16 34.64 1.14
C ALA A 73 1.63 34.99 -0.25
N THR A 74 2.32 34.53 -1.28
CA THR A 74 2.02 34.84 -2.68
C THR A 74 1.87 33.55 -3.49
N LEU A 75 0.68 33.32 -4.07
CA LEU A 75 0.44 32.29 -5.08
C LEU A 75 0.73 32.86 -6.47
N THR A 76 1.54 32.17 -7.26
CA THR A 76 1.95 32.59 -8.60
C THR A 76 1.49 31.58 -9.64
N LEU A 77 0.72 32.03 -10.63
CA LEU A 77 0.20 31.22 -11.74
C LEU A 77 0.70 31.77 -13.08
N GLN A 78 1.20 30.90 -13.96
CA GLN A 78 1.68 31.29 -15.29
C GLN A 78 0.49 31.40 -16.27
N THR A 79 0.29 32.56 -16.90
CA THR A 79 -0.81 32.74 -17.88
C THR A 79 -0.44 32.19 -19.25
N THR A 80 -1.34 31.45 -19.89
CA THR A 80 -1.14 30.89 -21.24
C THR A 80 -1.81 31.71 -22.33
N ASN A 81 -2.69 32.66 -21.97
CA ASN A 81 -3.35 33.59 -22.89
C ASN A 81 -3.31 35.05 -22.37
N THR A 82 -3.70 36.00 -23.23
CA THR A 82 -3.82 37.44 -22.88
C THR A 82 -5.27 37.85 -22.64
N GLY A 83 -6.13 36.94 -22.18
CA GLY A 83 -7.59 37.10 -22.15
C GLY A 83 -8.13 38.33 -21.42
N GLY A 84 -9.45 38.43 -21.36
CA GLY A 84 -10.20 39.57 -20.82
C GLY A 84 -10.16 39.73 -19.29
N GLY A 85 -9.40 38.88 -18.58
CA GLY A 85 -9.25 38.86 -17.13
C GLY A 85 -10.29 37.98 -16.41
N ALA A 86 -10.01 37.66 -15.15
CA ALA A 86 -10.92 37.01 -14.22
C ALA A 86 -11.02 37.79 -12.91
N ILE A 87 -11.97 37.45 -12.06
CA ILE A 87 -12.05 37.90 -10.67
C ILE A 87 -11.83 36.69 -9.76
N LEU A 88 -11.00 36.85 -8.73
CA LEU A 88 -10.76 35.82 -7.73
C LEU A 88 -11.67 36.05 -6.50
N HIS A 89 -12.45 35.05 -6.12
CA HIS A 89 -13.31 35.06 -4.94
C HIS A 89 -12.83 34.05 -3.90
N GLN A 90 -12.84 34.41 -2.62
CA GLN A 90 -12.56 33.47 -1.52
C GLN A 90 -13.86 32.77 -1.12
N MET A 91 -13.81 31.45 -0.99
CA MET A 91 -14.93 30.64 -0.51
C MET A 91 -15.09 30.78 1.00
N LEU A 92 -16.34 30.86 1.47
CA LEU A 92 -16.71 30.96 2.89
C LEU A 92 -17.28 29.66 3.46
N THR A 93 -17.64 28.71 2.60
CA THR A 93 -18.20 27.41 2.96
C THR A 93 -17.63 26.32 2.04
N SER A 94 -17.74 25.06 2.45
CA SER A 94 -17.38 23.92 1.62
C SER A 94 -18.26 23.85 0.37
N TRP A 95 -17.67 23.42 -0.75
CA TRP A 95 -18.33 23.23 -2.04
C TRP A 95 -18.25 21.75 -2.45
N ASP A 96 -19.39 21.17 -2.82
CA ASP A 96 -19.56 19.79 -3.28
C ASP A 96 -19.53 19.72 -4.82
N GLU A 97 -19.09 18.58 -5.37
CA GLU A 97 -18.96 18.33 -6.81
C GLU A 97 -20.26 18.46 -7.62
N THR A 98 -21.41 18.58 -6.95
CA THR A 98 -22.74 18.68 -7.55
C THR A 98 -23.36 20.09 -7.50
N ASP A 99 -22.68 21.05 -6.88
CA ASP A 99 -23.17 22.43 -6.72
C ASP A 99 -23.07 23.21 -8.06
N THR A 100 -24.12 23.95 -8.46
CA THR A 100 -24.17 24.67 -9.76
C THR A 100 -24.37 26.18 -9.59
N TRP A 101 -23.52 26.99 -10.22
CA TRP A 101 -23.65 28.46 -10.28
C TRP A 101 -24.39 28.90 -11.55
N THR A 102 -25.53 29.59 -11.41
CA THR A 102 -26.43 29.86 -12.56
C THR A 102 -26.55 31.31 -13.04
N SER A 103 -25.95 32.32 -12.39
CA SER A 103 -25.63 33.67 -12.97
C SER A 103 -25.26 34.69 -11.89
N LEU A 104 -24.45 35.70 -12.26
CA LEU A 104 -24.03 36.82 -11.40
C LEU A 104 -24.91 38.06 -11.62
N ASP A 105 -25.69 38.41 -10.61
CA ASP A 105 -26.03 39.81 -10.32
C ASP A 105 -25.86 40.02 -8.80
N GLY A 106 -24.70 40.55 -8.38
CA GLY A 106 -24.55 41.16 -7.06
C GLY A 106 -23.97 40.33 -5.90
N GLY A 107 -23.34 39.18 -6.14
CA GLY A 107 -22.52 38.52 -5.10
C GLY A 107 -23.27 37.90 -3.92
N ILE A 108 -24.48 37.35 -4.13
CA ILE A 108 -25.21 36.52 -3.16
C ILE A 108 -25.83 35.34 -3.95
N GLN A 109 -25.71 34.12 -3.41
CA GLN A 109 -26.05 32.83 -4.04
C GLN A 109 -27.54 32.63 -4.36
N ALA A 110 -27.85 31.45 -4.91
CA ALA A 110 -29.16 30.82 -4.85
C ALA A 110 -29.65 30.45 -3.41
N ASP A 111 -28.78 30.49 -2.38
CA ASP A 111 -29.08 29.92 -1.06
C ASP A 111 -28.34 30.52 0.18
N GLY A 112 -27.54 31.58 0.03
CA GLY A 112 -26.74 32.15 1.13
C GLY A 112 -25.57 33.04 0.69
N THR A 113 -24.56 33.23 1.56
CA THR A 113 -23.29 33.90 1.24
C THR A 113 -22.13 32.87 1.19
N GLU A 114 -21.92 32.21 0.05
CA GLU A 114 -20.94 31.10 -0.15
C GLU A 114 -19.52 31.61 -0.40
N ALA A 115 -19.38 32.88 -0.79
CA ALA A 115 -18.12 33.52 -1.06
C ALA A 115 -18.17 34.99 -0.63
N ALA A 116 -17.08 35.49 -0.05
CA ALA A 116 -16.89 36.91 0.18
C ALA A 116 -16.03 37.49 -0.95
N ALA A 117 -16.35 38.71 -1.37
CA ALA A 117 -15.40 39.52 -2.11
C ALA A 117 -14.25 39.89 -1.15
N ALA A 118 -13.20 39.06 -1.09
CA ALA A 118 -12.02 39.34 -0.28
C ALA A 118 -11.21 40.50 -0.87
N ALA A 119 -11.18 40.63 -2.20
CA ALA A 119 -10.82 41.82 -2.96
C ALA A 119 -11.21 41.57 -4.43
N ASP A 120 -11.90 42.49 -5.11
CA ASP A 120 -12.00 42.43 -6.57
C ASP A 120 -10.60 42.67 -7.17
N LEU A 121 -9.78 41.63 -7.27
CA LEU A 121 -8.54 41.73 -8.04
C LEU A 121 -8.89 41.50 -9.51
N ALA A 122 -9.29 42.58 -10.18
CA ALA A 122 -9.38 42.57 -11.63
C ALA A 122 -7.97 42.34 -12.18
N ILE A 123 -7.66 41.10 -12.58
CA ILE A 123 -6.44 40.71 -13.29
C ILE A 123 -6.54 41.14 -14.76
N GLY A 124 -6.89 42.41 -14.96
CA GLY A 124 -7.20 43.01 -16.25
C GLY A 124 -6.09 42.80 -17.27
N TYR A 125 -6.50 42.81 -18.54
CA TYR A 125 -5.69 42.59 -19.75
C TYR A 125 -4.17 42.79 -19.55
N GLN A 126 -3.44 41.68 -19.46
CA GLN A 126 -1.97 41.71 -19.49
C GLN A 126 -1.50 41.53 -20.93
N SER A 127 -0.92 42.59 -21.50
CA SER A 127 -0.44 42.62 -22.89
C SER A 127 0.82 41.78 -23.16
N SER A 128 1.30 41.01 -22.18
CA SER A 128 2.44 40.09 -22.30
C SER A 128 2.17 38.84 -21.47
N LEU A 129 2.33 37.65 -22.07
CA LEU A 129 2.28 36.36 -21.36
C LEU A 129 3.25 36.39 -20.17
N ARG A 130 2.74 36.33 -18.94
CA ARG A 130 3.52 36.47 -17.69
C ARG A 130 2.93 35.62 -16.56
N ALA A 131 3.69 35.49 -15.47
CA ALA A 131 3.18 35.00 -14.20
C ALA A 131 2.31 36.08 -13.53
N SER A 132 1.15 35.67 -12.99
CA SER A 132 0.26 36.48 -12.17
C SER A 132 0.35 36.04 -10.72
N THR A 133 0.41 37.00 -9.80
CA THR A 133 0.65 36.77 -8.37
C THR A 133 -0.56 37.19 -7.55
N PHE A 134 -0.96 36.37 -6.60
CA PHE A 134 -2.10 36.55 -5.71
C PHE A 134 -1.62 36.56 -4.27
N ASP A 135 -1.97 37.60 -3.52
CA ASP A 135 -1.77 37.63 -2.07
C ASP A 135 -2.80 36.69 -1.43
N VAL A 136 -2.30 35.67 -0.74
CA VAL A 136 -3.10 34.66 -0.05
C VAL A 136 -2.73 34.55 1.44
N THR A 137 -2.06 35.58 1.97
CA THR A 137 -1.49 35.61 3.32
C THR A 137 -2.49 35.23 4.41
N GLU A 138 -3.65 35.90 4.45
CA GLU A 138 -4.64 35.71 5.51
C GLU A 138 -5.28 34.32 5.47
N SER A 139 -5.64 33.84 4.28
CA SER A 139 -6.24 32.53 4.09
C SER A 139 -5.25 31.40 4.41
N LEU A 140 -3.98 31.56 4.03
CA LEU A 140 -2.95 30.58 4.34
C LEU A 140 -2.66 30.55 5.85
N GLN A 141 -2.64 31.70 6.52
CA GLN A 141 -2.50 31.77 7.98
C GLN A 141 -3.67 31.07 8.69
N ALA A 142 -4.90 31.26 8.20
CA ALA A 142 -6.08 30.61 8.76
C ALA A 142 -6.01 29.09 8.60
N TRP A 143 -5.65 28.60 7.40
CA TRP A 143 -5.48 27.17 7.14
C TRP A 143 -4.36 26.55 7.98
N ALA A 144 -3.20 27.21 8.10
CA ALA A 144 -2.10 26.77 8.95
C ALA A 144 -2.49 26.69 10.44
N ASN A 145 -3.49 27.46 10.87
CA ASN A 145 -4.06 27.41 12.21
C ASN A 145 -5.17 26.35 12.37
N GLY A 146 -5.39 25.50 11.36
CA GLY A 146 -6.37 24.41 11.37
C GLY A 146 -7.79 24.81 10.97
N ALA A 147 -7.98 25.97 10.34
CA ALA A 147 -9.27 26.29 9.71
C ALA A 147 -9.47 25.46 8.44
N ASP A 148 -10.72 25.18 8.10
CA ASP A 148 -11.07 24.47 6.87
C ASP A 148 -10.58 25.24 5.62
N ASN A 149 -10.04 24.51 4.65
CA ASN A 149 -9.57 25.05 3.38
C ASN A 149 -10.69 25.05 2.34
N TYR A 150 -11.49 26.11 2.32
CA TYR A 150 -12.61 26.24 1.37
C TYR A 150 -12.17 26.64 -0.05
N GLY A 151 -10.95 27.19 -0.21
CA GLY A 151 -10.37 27.55 -1.50
C GLY A 151 -10.81 28.91 -2.09
N TRP A 152 -10.49 29.11 -3.37
CA TRP A 152 -10.82 30.28 -4.18
C TRP A 152 -11.44 29.90 -5.51
N VAL A 153 -12.32 30.73 -6.04
CA VAL A 153 -12.90 30.55 -7.37
C VAL A 153 -12.50 31.70 -8.29
N PHE A 154 -12.01 31.37 -9.49
CA PHE A 154 -11.85 32.33 -10.58
C PHE A 154 -13.12 32.43 -11.43
N LEU A 155 -13.53 33.66 -11.69
CA LEU A 155 -14.68 33.98 -12.54
C LEU A 155 -14.22 34.80 -13.75
N GLY A 156 -14.34 34.24 -14.96
CA GLY A 156 -14.01 34.93 -16.20
C GLY A 156 -14.83 36.21 -16.41
N GLN A 157 -14.19 37.30 -16.82
CA GLN A 157 -14.88 38.59 -17.04
C GLN A 157 -15.50 38.71 -18.46
N ASN A 158 -14.98 37.99 -19.44
CA ASN A 158 -15.35 38.07 -20.86
C ASN A 158 -15.30 36.68 -21.53
N ARG A 159 -15.64 36.62 -22.83
CA ARG A 159 -15.71 35.42 -23.71
C ARG A 159 -14.35 34.92 -24.25
N ASP A 160 -13.30 35.66 -23.98
CA ASP A 160 -11.92 35.19 -24.17
C ASP A 160 -11.30 35.23 -22.77
N GLY A 161 -11.74 34.29 -21.94
CA GLY A 161 -11.44 34.18 -20.52
C GLY A 161 -9.95 34.12 -20.18
N TRP A 162 -9.67 33.94 -18.89
CA TRP A 162 -8.30 33.90 -18.40
C TRP A 162 -7.79 32.46 -18.33
N ASP A 163 -6.73 32.16 -19.07
CA ASP A 163 -6.10 30.83 -19.06
C ASP A 163 -4.77 30.83 -18.31
N PHE A 164 -4.54 29.78 -17.52
CA PHE A 164 -3.28 29.56 -16.86
C PHE A 164 -2.81 28.11 -16.92
N SER A 165 -1.50 27.95 -16.84
CA SER A 165 -0.79 26.69 -16.75
C SER A 165 -1.25 25.87 -15.55
N SER A 166 -1.61 24.61 -15.78
CA SER A 166 -1.79 23.64 -14.71
C SER A 166 -0.45 23.08 -14.23
N SER A 167 -0.51 22.21 -13.22
CA SER A 167 0.58 21.35 -12.76
C SER A 167 1.19 20.48 -13.85
N GLU A 168 0.37 20.05 -14.81
CA GLU A 168 0.77 19.21 -15.94
C GLU A 168 1.51 19.98 -17.03
N SER A 169 1.55 21.32 -16.92
CA SER A 169 2.41 22.15 -17.76
C SER A 169 3.81 22.22 -17.15
N GLY A 170 4.84 22.44 -17.96
CA GLY A 170 6.20 22.71 -17.47
C GLY A 170 6.36 24.00 -16.63
N PHE A 171 5.25 24.63 -16.22
CA PHE A 171 5.16 25.87 -15.45
C PHE A 171 4.14 25.73 -14.32
N ALA A 172 4.42 24.84 -13.36
CA ALA A 172 3.54 24.56 -12.23
C ALA A 172 3.29 25.80 -11.33
N PRO A 173 2.14 25.87 -10.64
CA PRO A 173 1.85 26.88 -9.63
C PRO A 173 2.93 26.97 -8.53
N ILE A 174 3.26 28.18 -8.09
CA ILE A 174 4.27 28.44 -7.05
C ILE A 174 3.64 29.22 -5.89
N LEU A 175 3.74 28.71 -4.66
CA LEU A 175 3.37 29.42 -3.44
C LEU A 175 4.65 29.84 -2.68
N THR A 176 4.85 31.13 -2.50
CA THR A 176 5.96 31.69 -1.72
C THR A 176 5.42 32.23 -0.40
N ILE A 177 6.01 31.83 0.72
CA ILE A 177 5.54 32.11 2.08
C ILE A 177 6.69 32.71 2.89
N LYS A 178 6.50 33.90 3.46
CA LYS A 178 7.40 34.48 4.45
C LYS A 178 6.70 34.52 5.80
N TYR A 179 7.37 34.08 6.85
CA TYR A 179 6.79 33.99 8.18
C TYR A 179 7.78 34.40 9.28
N THR A 180 7.25 34.62 10.47
CA THR A 180 7.98 34.79 11.73
C THR A 180 7.48 33.74 12.72
N LEU A 181 8.27 33.39 13.73
CA LEU A 181 7.86 32.49 14.81
C LEU A 181 7.86 33.28 16.13
N ASP A 182 6.75 33.23 16.88
CA ASP A 182 6.63 33.95 18.15
C ASP A 182 7.42 33.24 19.27
N THR A 183 8.70 33.60 19.37
CA THR A 183 9.70 33.28 20.41
C THR A 183 10.09 31.80 20.62
N PRO A 184 11.40 31.50 20.81
CA PRO A 184 11.95 30.16 20.59
C PRO A 184 11.93 29.27 21.85
N PRO A 185 11.78 27.94 21.72
CA PRO A 185 12.17 26.99 22.76
C PRO A 185 13.38 26.12 22.31
N PRO A 186 14.06 25.43 23.24
CA PRO A 186 15.42 25.66 23.71
C PRO A 186 16.56 25.09 22.83
N ASP A 187 17.72 25.75 22.95
CA ASP A 187 19.04 25.49 22.33
C ASP A 187 19.17 25.85 20.83
N ASP A 188 19.90 26.92 20.54
CA ASP A 188 20.05 27.54 19.21
C ASP A 188 21.10 26.89 18.32
N THR A 189 21.50 25.65 18.63
CA THR A 189 22.43 24.91 17.81
C THR A 189 21.66 23.99 16.89
N ASN A 190 21.63 24.32 15.60
CA ASN A 190 21.29 23.36 14.55
C ASN A 190 22.12 22.08 14.77
N VAL A 191 21.44 20.96 14.96
CA VAL A 191 22.08 19.66 15.05
C VAL A 191 22.08 19.09 13.65
N ALA A 192 23.24 18.67 13.15
CA ALA A 192 23.30 18.03 11.85
C ALA A 192 22.41 16.78 11.83
N PRO A 193 21.82 16.43 10.66
CA PRO A 193 21.05 15.21 10.53
C PRO A 193 21.93 14.00 10.82
N VAL A 194 21.31 12.87 11.12
CA VAL A 194 21.96 11.57 11.26
C VAL A 194 21.55 10.73 10.06
N ALA A 195 22.50 10.52 9.15
CA ALA A 195 22.32 9.64 8.00
C ALA A 195 22.69 8.20 8.39
N THR A 196 21.83 7.24 8.09
CA THR A 196 22.06 5.83 8.44
C THR A 196 22.40 5.03 7.18
N ASP A 197 23.44 4.19 7.25
CA ASP A 197 23.83 3.32 6.13
C ASP A 197 22.65 2.43 5.68
N ASP A 198 22.50 2.33 4.36
CA ASP A 198 21.47 1.54 3.71
C ASP A 198 22.03 0.24 3.11
N THR A 199 21.18 -0.77 2.98
CA THR A 199 21.48 -1.96 2.20
C THR A 199 20.36 -2.25 1.22
N SER A 200 20.72 -2.66 0.01
CA SER A 200 19.76 -3.07 -1.02
C SER A 200 20.31 -4.26 -1.83
N SER A 201 19.44 -4.90 -2.60
CA SER A 201 19.80 -6.01 -3.49
C SER A 201 19.05 -5.90 -4.80
N THR A 202 19.70 -6.36 -5.87
CA THR A 202 19.07 -6.45 -7.19
C THR A 202 19.69 -7.55 -8.02
N ASP A 203 18.96 -8.01 -9.02
CA ASP A 203 19.46 -8.98 -9.98
C ASP A 203 20.39 -8.34 -11.01
N GLN A 204 21.23 -9.17 -11.61
CA GLN A 204 22.13 -8.75 -12.69
C GLN A 204 21.35 -8.06 -13.82
N ASN A 205 21.80 -6.87 -14.20
CA ASN A 205 21.21 -6.00 -15.23
C ASN A 205 19.84 -5.40 -14.86
N VAL A 206 19.40 -5.51 -13.62
CA VAL A 206 18.11 -4.99 -13.15
C VAL A 206 18.37 -3.72 -12.33
N PRO A 207 17.74 -2.58 -12.66
CA PRO A 207 17.76 -1.41 -11.79
C PRO A 207 16.94 -1.62 -10.51
N VAL A 208 17.37 -1.00 -9.41
CA VAL A 208 16.62 -0.96 -8.13
C VAL A 208 16.51 0.48 -7.64
N THR A 209 15.34 0.85 -7.11
CA THR A 209 15.09 2.16 -6.50
C THR A 209 15.11 2.06 -4.99
N ILE A 210 15.89 2.91 -4.33
CA ILE A 210 16.24 2.81 -2.91
C ILE A 210 15.76 4.08 -2.17
N PRO A 211 14.81 3.98 -1.22
CA PRO A 211 14.31 5.12 -0.45
C PRO A 211 15.26 5.48 0.70
N VAL A 212 16.41 6.08 0.38
CA VAL A 212 17.52 6.31 1.31
C VAL A 212 17.19 7.20 2.51
N LEU A 213 16.21 8.12 2.40
CA LEU A 213 15.85 9.00 3.52
C LEU A 213 14.97 8.34 4.59
N SER A 214 14.56 7.07 4.41
CA SER A 214 13.53 6.43 5.25
C SER A 214 14.01 6.06 6.66
N ASN A 215 15.31 5.89 6.86
CA ASN A 215 15.98 5.56 8.12
C ASN A 215 16.79 6.75 8.70
N ASP A 216 16.77 7.90 8.02
CA ASP A 216 17.49 9.10 8.43
C ASP A 216 16.65 9.93 9.41
N THR A 217 17.34 10.63 10.31
CA THR A 217 16.66 11.42 11.35
C THR A 217 17.33 12.77 11.56
N ASP A 218 16.55 13.71 12.05
CA ASP A 218 17.04 15.01 12.49
C ASP A 218 16.53 15.32 13.90
N ALA A 219 17.42 15.77 14.79
CA ALA A 219 17.05 16.01 16.18
C ALA A 219 16.19 17.27 16.37
N ASN A 220 16.25 18.19 15.40
CA ASN A 220 15.40 19.36 15.31
C ASN A 220 14.09 19.07 14.55
N ASN A 221 13.94 17.85 14.00
CA ASN A 221 12.88 17.43 13.09
C ASN A 221 12.81 18.29 11.82
N ASP A 222 13.96 18.78 11.35
CA ASP A 222 14.07 19.49 10.08
C ASP A 222 13.85 18.54 8.89
N LEU A 223 13.41 19.10 7.76
CA LEU A 223 13.16 18.30 6.55
C LEU A 223 14.48 17.85 5.93
N LEU A 224 14.60 16.54 5.75
CA LEU A 224 15.75 15.92 5.11
C LEU A 224 15.61 15.88 3.59
N SER A 225 16.73 16.09 2.90
CA SER A 225 16.85 15.95 1.45
C SER A 225 18.22 15.38 1.09
N VAL A 226 18.29 14.66 -0.04
CA VAL A 226 19.58 14.24 -0.60
C VAL A 226 20.16 15.38 -1.43
N SER A 227 21.35 15.83 -1.05
CA SER A 227 22.05 16.97 -1.66
C SER A 227 23.17 16.56 -2.62
N ASP A 228 23.72 15.36 -2.46
CA ASP A 228 24.76 14.80 -3.31
C ASP A 228 24.69 13.27 -3.35
N VAL A 229 25.07 12.69 -4.49
CA VAL A 229 25.15 11.23 -4.70
C VAL A 229 26.41 10.93 -5.49
N ALA A 230 27.27 10.07 -4.93
CA ALA A 230 28.46 9.59 -5.64
C ALA A 230 28.11 8.44 -6.58
N ASP A 231 28.83 8.34 -7.70
CA ASP A 231 28.71 7.16 -8.56
C ASP A 231 29.31 5.92 -7.87
N PRO A 232 28.67 4.75 -7.99
CA PRO A 232 29.21 3.49 -7.51
C PRO A 232 30.31 2.96 -8.45
N GLY A 233 31.00 1.90 -8.05
CA GLY A 233 32.13 1.35 -8.80
C GLY A 233 31.74 0.51 -10.02
N HIS A 234 30.52 -0.05 -10.02
CA HIS A 234 30.03 -1.05 -10.97
C HIS A 234 28.56 -0.83 -11.36
N GLY A 235 28.15 0.43 -11.45
CA GLY A 235 26.84 0.83 -11.92
C GLY A 235 26.70 2.35 -12.01
N THR A 236 25.46 2.82 -11.97
CA THR A 236 25.13 4.25 -11.88
C THR A 236 24.11 4.46 -10.77
N ALA A 237 24.23 5.56 -10.03
CA ALA A 237 23.28 5.96 -9.00
C ALA A 237 22.67 7.32 -9.40
N VAL A 238 21.34 7.36 -9.55
CA VAL A 238 20.62 8.56 -10.00
C VAL A 238 19.64 8.99 -8.92
N LEU A 239 19.82 10.21 -8.40
CA LEU A 239 18.86 10.82 -7.47
C LEU A 239 17.55 11.13 -8.20
N ASN A 240 16.45 10.60 -7.68
CA ASN A 240 15.10 10.82 -8.17
C ASN A 240 14.48 12.08 -7.54
N PRO A 241 13.47 12.68 -8.18
CA PRO A 241 12.81 13.90 -7.67
C PRO A 241 12.13 13.75 -6.30
N ASP A 242 11.82 12.53 -5.88
CA ASP A 242 11.20 12.20 -4.58
C ASP A 242 12.24 11.98 -3.46
N GLY A 243 13.53 12.06 -3.76
CA GLY A 243 14.62 11.82 -2.80
C GLY A 243 15.10 10.37 -2.73
N SER A 244 14.48 9.44 -3.46
CA SER A 244 15.01 8.08 -3.62
C SER A 244 16.17 8.06 -4.61
N ILE A 245 16.97 6.99 -4.61
CA ILE A 245 18.09 6.82 -5.55
C ILE A 245 17.88 5.54 -6.36
N THR A 246 17.90 5.64 -7.68
CA THR A 246 17.89 4.48 -8.57
C THR A 246 19.31 4.05 -8.88
N TYR A 247 19.67 2.85 -8.45
CA TYR A 247 20.91 2.17 -8.82
C TYR A 247 20.66 1.27 -10.04
N THR A 248 21.51 1.39 -11.06
CA THR A 248 21.52 0.50 -12.23
C THR A 248 22.89 -0.18 -12.32
N PRO A 249 22.99 -1.52 -12.13
CA PRO A 249 24.23 -2.24 -12.30
C PRO A 249 24.78 -2.10 -13.72
N ASP A 250 26.10 -2.09 -13.85
CA ASP A 250 26.76 -2.31 -15.14
C ASP A 250 26.32 -3.64 -15.73
N THR A 251 26.16 -3.68 -17.05
CA THR A 251 25.74 -4.91 -17.73
C THR A 251 26.70 -6.06 -17.43
N GLY A 252 26.18 -7.13 -16.85
CA GLY A 252 26.93 -8.33 -16.48
C GLY A 252 27.62 -8.28 -15.11
N PHE A 253 27.47 -7.20 -14.34
CA PHE A 253 28.08 -7.12 -13.01
C PHE A 253 27.43 -8.07 -12.00
N LEU A 254 28.25 -8.63 -11.11
CA LEU A 254 27.85 -9.52 -10.01
C LEU A 254 28.75 -9.23 -8.81
N GLY A 255 28.16 -9.24 -7.62
CA GLY A 255 28.84 -8.95 -6.36
C GLY A 255 28.38 -7.65 -5.72
N ASP A 256 29.09 -7.25 -4.67
CA ASP A 256 28.77 -6.04 -3.92
C ASP A 256 29.27 -4.80 -4.68
N ASP A 257 28.41 -3.81 -4.79
CA ASP A 257 28.74 -2.44 -5.17
C ASP A 257 28.32 -1.48 -4.06
N SER A 258 28.86 -0.27 -4.06
CA SER A 258 28.44 0.74 -3.10
C SER A 258 28.57 2.16 -3.63
N PHE A 259 27.67 3.02 -3.17
CA PHE A 259 27.79 4.46 -3.33
C PHE A 259 27.53 5.18 -2.01
N SER A 260 27.86 6.46 -1.94
CA SER A 260 27.53 7.32 -0.80
C SER A 260 26.55 8.42 -1.22
N TYR A 261 25.69 8.85 -0.30
CA TYR A 261 24.83 10.01 -0.48
C TYR A 261 24.97 10.96 0.71
N THR A 262 24.71 12.25 0.47
CA THR A 262 24.76 13.29 1.50
C THR A 262 23.38 13.83 1.79
N VAL A 263 22.92 13.64 3.02
CA VAL A 263 21.69 14.21 3.56
C VAL A 263 21.94 15.65 4.00
N SER A 264 20.98 16.53 3.77
CA SER A 264 20.96 17.89 4.30
C SER A 264 19.64 18.21 4.98
N ASP A 265 19.73 18.90 6.11
CA ASP A 265 18.60 19.49 6.84
C ASP A 265 18.12 20.82 6.25
N SER A 266 18.77 21.32 5.18
CA SER A 266 18.57 22.68 4.62
C SER A 266 18.88 23.86 5.56
N GLN A 267 19.30 23.58 6.79
CA GLN A 267 19.66 24.55 7.84
C GLN A 267 21.18 24.67 8.03
N GLY A 268 21.94 23.91 7.23
CA GLY A 268 23.40 23.95 7.14
C GLY A 268 24.08 22.75 7.80
N GLY A 269 23.31 21.81 8.33
CA GLY A 269 23.78 20.49 8.73
C GLY A 269 23.69 19.52 7.56
N THR A 270 24.69 18.65 7.52
CA THR A 270 24.76 17.56 6.54
C THR A 270 25.38 16.35 7.19
N ASP A 271 25.00 15.17 6.74
CA ASP A 271 25.66 13.92 7.07
C ASP A 271 25.75 13.03 5.83
N THR A 272 26.62 12.02 5.85
CA THR A 272 26.85 11.13 4.71
C THR A 272 26.73 9.69 5.15
N ALA A 273 25.91 8.94 4.42
CA ALA A 273 25.74 7.50 4.58
C ALA A 273 26.16 6.78 3.30
N SER A 274 26.39 5.48 3.43
CA SER A 274 26.69 4.57 2.34
C SER A 274 25.51 3.65 2.06
N VAL A 275 25.35 3.30 0.78
CA VAL A 275 24.42 2.27 0.34
C VAL A 275 25.25 1.10 -0.15
N LEU A 276 25.09 -0.07 0.47
CA LEU A 276 25.65 -1.32 0.00
C LEU A 276 24.62 -2.05 -0.86
N ILE A 277 24.98 -2.35 -2.11
CA ILE A 277 24.10 -3.06 -3.06
C ILE A 277 24.70 -4.41 -3.37
N ASN A 278 23.96 -5.48 -3.05
CA ASN A 278 24.31 -6.83 -3.48
C ASN A 278 23.69 -7.12 -4.86
N VAL A 279 24.53 -7.27 -5.89
CA VAL A 279 24.07 -7.67 -7.23
C VAL A 279 24.20 -9.16 -7.41
N SER A 280 23.08 -9.87 -7.34
CA SER A 280 23.00 -11.32 -7.50
C SER A 280 22.82 -11.71 -8.96
N ALA A 281 23.20 -12.94 -9.31
CA ALA A 281 22.75 -13.49 -10.58
C ALA A 281 21.23 -13.60 -10.51
N ALA A 282 20.54 -13.21 -11.59
CA ALA A 282 19.12 -13.47 -11.71
C ALA A 282 18.89 -14.95 -11.40
N THR A 283 18.10 -15.25 -10.36
CA THR A 283 17.82 -16.62 -9.98
C THR A 283 17.04 -17.25 -11.12
N THR A 284 17.70 -18.05 -11.95
CA THR A 284 17.00 -18.92 -12.88
C THR A 284 16.35 -20.00 -12.04
N PRO A 285 15.01 -20.19 -12.13
CA PRO A 285 14.36 -21.33 -11.51
C PRO A 285 15.09 -22.62 -11.90
N PRO A 286 15.12 -23.63 -11.02
CA PRO A 286 15.90 -24.83 -11.28
C PRO A 286 15.45 -25.53 -12.58
N ASP A 287 16.39 -25.86 -13.45
CA ASP A 287 16.14 -26.55 -14.73
C ASP A 287 15.48 -27.93 -14.55
N THR A 288 15.56 -28.49 -13.33
CA THR A 288 14.96 -29.77 -12.94
C THR A 288 14.26 -29.62 -11.59
N PRO A 289 13.09 -30.24 -11.39
CA PRO A 289 12.37 -30.10 -10.13
C PRO A 289 13.21 -30.50 -8.91
N PHE A 290 13.29 -29.62 -7.91
CA PHE A 290 14.00 -29.92 -6.66
C PHE A 290 13.13 -30.77 -5.71
N THR A 291 13.79 -31.50 -4.81
CA THR A 291 13.14 -32.14 -3.65
C THR A 291 14.01 -31.99 -2.42
N GLY A 292 13.41 -31.77 -1.25
CA GLY A 292 14.20 -31.65 -0.03
C GLY A 292 13.40 -31.73 1.26
N THR A 293 14.11 -31.61 2.37
CA THR A 293 13.54 -31.56 3.71
C THR A 293 14.27 -30.47 4.48
N VAL A 294 13.49 -29.53 5.02
CA VAL A 294 13.96 -28.49 5.95
C VAL A 294 13.46 -28.79 7.35
N ALA A 295 13.90 -28.02 8.34
CA ALA A 295 13.40 -28.09 9.70
C ALA A 295 12.80 -26.75 10.10
N ALA A 296 11.86 -26.77 11.04
CA ALA A 296 11.36 -25.54 11.64
C ALA A 296 12.46 -24.81 12.43
N THR A 297 12.44 -23.49 12.39
CA THR A 297 13.27 -22.60 13.22
C THR A 297 12.54 -22.27 14.52
N THR A 298 11.21 -22.27 14.52
CA THR A 298 10.36 -21.98 15.68
C THR A 298 9.04 -22.74 15.57
N GLU A 299 8.41 -23.00 16.70
CA GLU A 299 7.05 -23.52 16.78
C GLU A 299 6.22 -22.71 17.77
N THR A 300 4.92 -22.62 17.55
CA THR A 300 4.00 -22.03 18.52
C THR A 300 3.63 -23.05 19.60
N PRO A 301 3.17 -22.61 20.80
CA PRO A 301 2.39 -23.47 21.66
C PRO A 301 1.19 -24.05 20.90
N SER A 302 0.72 -25.23 21.32
CA SER A 302 -0.54 -25.76 20.82
C SER A 302 -1.70 -24.80 21.08
N VAL A 303 -2.57 -24.69 20.10
CA VAL A 303 -3.85 -24.01 20.24
C VAL A 303 -4.70 -24.75 21.29
N ALA A 304 -5.39 -24.00 22.14
CA ALA A 304 -6.18 -24.59 23.22
C ALA A 304 -7.37 -25.38 22.64
N GLY A 305 -7.53 -26.64 23.06
CA GLY A 305 -8.61 -27.49 22.56
C GLY A 305 -8.24 -28.97 22.63
N SER A 306 -8.89 -29.78 21.80
CA SER A 306 -8.48 -31.18 21.55
C SER A 306 -8.68 -31.52 20.09
N GLY A 307 -7.68 -32.14 19.45
CA GLY A 307 -7.73 -32.49 18.04
C GLY A 307 -7.31 -31.32 17.14
N ASP A 308 -8.00 -31.24 16.01
CA ASP A 308 -7.69 -30.34 14.89
C ASP A 308 -8.35 -28.97 15.09
N VAL A 309 -7.59 -28.02 15.66
CA VAL A 309 -8.12 -26.71 16.09
C VAL A 309 -7.35 -25.52 15.52
N ALA A 310 -6.03 -25.60 15.42
CA ALA A 310 -5.28 -24.69 14.54
C ALA A 310 -5.61 -25.05 13.09
N ASP A 311 -5.59 -24.06 12.19
CA ASP A 311 -5.94 -24.31 10.79
C ASP A 311 -5.10 -23.47 9.82
N ASP A 312 -5.19 -22.15 9.91
CA ASP A 312 -4.63 -21.25 8.90
C ASP A 312 -3.81 -20.12 9.51
N PRO A 313 -2.58 -19.87 9.03
CA PRO A 313 -1.79 -18.72 9.41
C PRO A 313 -1.92 -17.57 8.40
N ALA A 314 -1.76 -16.33 8.88
CA ALA A 314 -1.45 -15.18 8.05
C ALA A 314 -0.32 -14.35 8.69
N ILE A 315 0.57 -13.79 7.86
CA ILE A 315 1.70 -13.01 8.32
C ILE A 315 1.39 -11.51 8.20
N TRP A 316 1.33 -10.81 9.34
CA TRP A 316 1.29 -9.34 9.34
C TRP A 316 2.69 -8.77 9.56
N VAL A 317 3.16 -7.99 8.60
CA VAL A 317 4.47 -7.35 8.61
C VAL A 317 4.37 -5.96 9.24
N ASN A 318 5.10 -5.75 10.33
CA ASN A 318 5.20 -4.44 10.95
C ASN A 318 6.10 -3.53 10.12
N ARG A 319 5.54 -2.46 9.56
CA ARG A 319 6.25 -1.56 8.64
C ARG A 319 7.38 -0.78 9.31
N ALA A 320 7.18 -0.38 10.57
CA ALA A 320 8.13 0.46 11.29
C ALA A 320 9.26 -0.36 11.92
N ASP A 321 8.96 -1.59 12.34
CA ASP A 321 9.92 -2.49 12.98
C ASP A 321 9.59 -3.93 12.59
N PRO A 322 10.16 -4.45 11.49
CA PRO A 322 9.86 -5.80 11.01
C PRO A 322 10.11 -6.91 12.03
N SER A 323 10.93 -6.68 13.06
CA SER A 323 11.15 -7.64 14.15
C SER A 323 9.95 -7.79 15.09
N LYS A 324 8.98 -6.85 15.02
CA LYS A 324 7.69 -6.89 15.72
C LYS A 324 6.55 -7.44 14.87
N SER A 325 6.83 -7.94 13.68
CA SER A 325 5.84 -8.65 12.86
C SER A 325 5.23 -9.81 13.64
N VAL A 326 4.03 -10.23 13.25
CA VAL A 326 3.30 -11.30 13.93
C VAL A 326 2.75 -12.31 12.95
N VAL A 327 2.57 -13.52 13.45
CA VAL A 327 1.77 -14.55 12.80
C VAL A 327 0.40 -14.56 13.48
N ILE A 328 -0.65 -14.50 12.68
CA ILE A 328 -2.03 -14.60 13.13
C ILE A 328 -2.51 -15.99 12.75
N GLY A 329 -2.83 -16.83 13.72
CA GLY A 329 -3.35 -18.19 13.50
C GLY A 329 -4.82 -18.30 13.87
N THR A 330 -5.60 -19.01 13.07
CA THR A 330 -7.00 -19.31 13.38
C THR A 330 -7.18 -20.43 14.40
N ASP A 331 -8.28 -20.35 15.15
CA ASP A 331 -8.79 -21.43 15.98
C ASP A 331 -10.21 -21.81 15.53
N LYS A 332 -10.33 -22.99 14.90
CA LYS A 332 -11.58 -23.56 14.37
C LYS A 332 -12.40 -24.33 15.42
N GLY A 333 -11.98 -24.33 16.69
CA GLY A 333 -12.57 -25.08 17.82
C GLY A 333 -13.98 -24.67 18.29
N GLY A 334 -14.74 -23.87 17.52
CA GLY A 334 -16.13 -23.53 17.85
C GLY A 334 -16.24 -22.51 18.99
N SER A 335 -16.82 -22.91 20.12
CA SER A 335 -17.12 -21.98 21.24
C SER A 335 -15.89 -21.42 21.95
N ASP A 336 -14.74 -22.04 21.75
CA ASP A 336 -13.45 -21.59 22.26
C ASP A 336 -12.60 -20.89 21.17
N GLY A 337 -13.12 -20.83 19.94
CA GLY A 337 -12.40 -20.35 18.76
C GLY A 337 -12.17 -18.84 18.70
N GLY A 338 -11.36 -18.44 17.72
CA GLY A 338 -10.86 -17.08 17.63
C GLY A 338 -9.60 -16.97 16.77
N LEU A 339 -8.77 -15.98 17.11
CA LEU A 339 -7.48 -15.75 16.47
C LEU A 339 -6.39 -15.67 17.55
N TYR A 340 -5.30 -16.40 17.35
CA TYR A 340 -4.08 -16.25 18.12
C TYR A 340 -3.13 -15.31 17.39
N VAL A 341 -2.47 -14.43 18.13
CA VAL A 341 -1.43 -13.53 17.62
C VAL A 341 -0.12 -13.93 18.27
N TYR A 342 0.82 -14.41 17.45
CA TYR A 342 2.12 -14.91 17.89
C TYR A 342 3.24 -13.94 17.52
N ASP A 343 4.22 -13.78 18.41
CA ASP A 343 5.50 -13.17 18.03
C ASP A 343 6.32 -14.12 17.15
N LEU A 344 7.40 -13.61 16.57
CA LEU A 344 8.29 -14.40 15.71
C LEU A 344 9.04 -15.51 16.46
N GLN A 345 9.01 -15.55 17.79
CA GLN A 345 9.53 -16.65 18.60
C GLN A 345 8.44 -17.68 18.92
N GLY A 346 7.25 -17.54 18.33
CA GLY A 346 6.11 -18.43 18.48
C GLY A 346 5.32 -18.18 19.77
N ASN A 347 5.68 -17.20 20.61
CA ASN A 347 4.96 -16.95 21.85
C ASN A 347 3.62 -16.26 21.55
N VAL A 348 2.57 -16.69 22.24
CA VAL A 348 1.27 -16.00 22.20
C VAL A 348 1.41 -14.62 22.82
N ILE A 349 1.14 -13.58 22.03
CA ILE A 349 0.99 -12.20 22.50
C ILE A 349 -0.46 -11.97 22.93
N HIS A 350 -1.40 -12.32 22.04
CA HIS A 350 -2.84 -12.12 22.25
C HIS A 350 -3.61 -13.37 21.81
N HIS A 351 -4.74 -13.62 22.48
CA HIS A 351 -5.77 -14.53 21.99
C HIS A 351 -7.09 -13.76 21.92
N ILE A 352 -7.60 -13.60 20.70
CA ILE A 352 -8.85 -12.90 20.40
C ILE A 352 -9.96 -13.94 20.39
N ALA A 353 -10.46 -14.27 21.58
CA ALA A 353 -11.57 -15.20 21.73
C ALA A 353 -12.85 -14.59 21.13
N THR A 354 -13.29 -15.12 19.99
CA THR A 354 -14.54 -14.68 19.33
C THR A 354 -15.74 -15.47 19.84
N GLY A 355 -15.48 -16.63 20.47
CA GLY A 355 -16.50 -17.59 20.86
C GLY A 355 -17.13 -18.31 19.66
N THR A 356 -16.45 -18.27 18.51
CA THR A 356 -16.86 -18.85 17.24
C THR A 356 -15.66 -19.42 16.49
N ALA A 357 -15.91 -20.40 15.63
CA ALA A 357 -14.89 -21.05 14.81
C ALA A 357 -14.46 -20.14 13.65
N GLN A 358 -13.19 -19.73 13.67
CA GLN A 358 -12.58 -19.04 12.54
C GLN A 358 -11.77 -20.06 11.76
N ASN A 359 -11.98 -20.15 10.45
CA ASN A 359 -11.38 -21.21 9.62
C ASN A 359 -10.09 -20.71 8.98
N ASN A 360 -10.19 -19.81 8.00
CA ASN A 360 -9.05 -19.21 7.32
C ASN A 360 -8.91 -17.73 7.63
N VAL A 361 -7.69 -17.19 7.53
CA VAL A 361 -7.34 -15.80 7.82
C VAL A 361 -6.42 -15.24 6.75
N ASP A 362 -6.57 -13.96 6.42
CA ASP A 362 -5.68 -13.27 5.49
C ASP A 362 -5.48 -11.81 5.94
N VAL A 363 -4.44 -11.16 5.41
CA VAL A 363 -4.04 -9.79 5.74
C VAL A 363 -3.90 -8.96 4.47
N ARG A 364 -4.44 -7.73 4.48
CA ARG A 364 -4.17 -6.72 3.45
C ARG A 364 -3.85 -5.36 4.07
N TYR A 365 -3.05 -4.58 3.35
CA TYR A 365 -2.46 -3.34 3.85
C TYR A 365 -3.14 -2.14 3.19
N GLY A 366 -3.24 -1.01 3.90
CA GLY A 366 -3.62 0.28 3.29
C GLY A 366 -5.12 0.53 3.12
N PHE A 367 -5.98 -0.24 3.79
CA PHE A 367 -7.43 -0.13 3.66
C PHE A 367 -7.96 1.18 4.24
N ASN A 368 -8.89 1.85 3.56
CA ASN A 368 -9.53 3.08 4.05
C ASN A 368 -10.76 2.76 4.93
N LEU A 369 -10.62 2.97 6.24
CA LEU A 369 -11.67 2.80 7.23
C LEU A 369 -12.09 4.16 7.80
N GLY A 370 -13.17 4.73 7.27
CA GLY A 370 -13.72 6.01 7.73
C GLY A 370 -12.74 7.18 7.59
N GLY A 371 -11.93 7.19 6.53
CA GLY A 371 -10.89 8.19 6.26
C GLY A 371 -9.54 7.88 6.89
N LYS A 372 -9.40 6.75 7.61
CA LYS A 372 -8.12 6.30 8.19
C LYS A 372 -7.56 5.14 7.40
N ILE A 373 -6.28 5.20 7.06
CA ILE A 373 -5.56 4.09 6.45
C ILE A 373 -5.14 3.09 7.52
N VAL A 374 -5.56 1.84 7.37
CA VAL A 374 -5.33 0.76 8.34
C VAL A 374 -4.88 -0.52 7.64
N ASP A 375 -4.22 -1.41 8.38
CA ASP A 375 -4.00 -2.79 7.96
C ASP A 375 -5.20 -3.63 8.41
N LEU A 376 -5.70 -4.46 7.50
CA LEU A 376 -6.92 -5.21 7.64
C LEU A 376 -6.62 -6.70 7.75
N VAL A 377 -7.13 -7.33 8.79
CA VAL A 377 -7.17 -8.78 8.98
C VAL A 377 -8.60 -9.24 8.74
N GLY A 378 -8.79 -10.21 7.85
CA GLY A 378 -10.09 -10.84 7.60
C GLY A 378 -10.03 -12.31 7.95
N ALA A 379 -11.14 -12.89 8.42
CA ALA A 379 -11.24 -14.34 8.61
C ALA A 379 -12.66 -14.86 8.32
N SER A 380 -12.77 -16.08 7.79
CA SER A 380 -14.06 -16.77 7.67
C SER A 380 -14.53 -17.29 9.02
N ASN A 381 -15.77 -16.96 9.41
CA ASN A 381 -16.44 -17.43 10.62
C ASN A 381 -17.53 -18.45 10.26
N THR A 382 -17.20 -19.72 10.40
CA THR A 382 -18.09 -20.84 10.02
C THR A 382 -19.23 -21.06 11.01
N SER A 383 -19.14 -20.47 12.21
CA SER A 383 -20.22 -20.53 13.20
C SER A 383 -21.33 -19.52 12.93
N LYS A 384 -21.03 -18.44 12.18
CA LYS A 384 -21.97 -17.34 11.90
C LYS A 384 -22.24 -17.11 10.42
N ASP A 385 -21.52 -17.78 9.53
CA ASP A 385 -21.56 -17.54 8.09
C ASP A 385 -21.25 -16.07 7.75
N THR A 386 -20.22 -15.54 8.40
CA THR A 386 -19.72 -14.17 8.23
C THR A 386 -18.25 -14.17 7.89
N ILE A 387 -17.80 -13.14 7.16
CA ILE A 387 -16.39 -12.76 7.14
C ILE A 387 -16.22 -11.70 8.23
N ASP A 388 -15.39 -11.97 9.23
CA ASP A 388 -15.12 -11.06 10.33
C ASP A 388 -13.83 -10.28 10.07
N PHE A 389 -13.78 -9.01 10.48
CA PHE A 389 -12.66 -8.11 10.18
C PHE A 389 -12.11 -7.41 11.43
N TRP A 390 -10.78 -7.29 11.48
CA TRP A 390 -10.04 -6.56 12.50
C TRP A 390 -9.00 -5.63 11.88
N THR A 391 -8.61 -4.60 12.63
CA THR A 391 -7.39 -3.83 12.37
C THR A 391 -6.29 -4.22 13.34
N VAL A 392 -5.04 -4.13 12.89
CA VAL A 392 -3.86 -4.35 13.74
C VAL A 392 -3.35 -3.01 14.27
N ASP A 393 -3.15 -2.90 15.58
CA ASP A 393 -2.41 -1.78 16.18
C ASP A 393 -0.89 -2.05 16.06
N PRO A 394 -0.11 -1.20 15.37
CA PRO A 394 1.27 -1.52 15.04
C PRO A 394 2.24 -1.51 16.23
N ASP A 395 1.88 -0.86 17.34
CA ASP A 395 2.73 -0.77 18.53
C ASP A 395 2.49 -1.93 19.49
N THR A 396 1.21 -2.22 19.73
CA THR A 396 0.76 -3.23 20.70
C THR A 396 0.54 -4.60 20.06
N ARG A 397 0.37 -4.65 18.74
CA ARG A 397 0.03 -5.83 17.94
C ARG A 397 -1.33 -6.43 18.28
N GLU A 398 -2.21 -5.65 18.91
CA GLU A 398 -3.56 -6.06 19.27
C GLU A 398 -4.51 -5.94 18.07
N LEU A 399 -5.46 -6.88 17.95
CA LEU A 399 -6.49 -6.86 16.91
C LEU A 399 -7.78 -6.24 17.45
N THR A 400 -8.27 -5.21 16.77
CA THR A 400 -9.56 -4.55 17.11
C THR A 400 -10.60 -4.84 16.04
N ALA A 401 -11.76 -5.38 16.43
CA ALA A 401 -12.83 -5.71 15.48
C ALA A 401 -13.43 -4.44 14.83
N VAL A 402 -13.59 -4.46 13.51
CA VAL A 402 -14.05 -3.30 12.71
C VAL A 402 -15.21 -3.60 11.77
N GLY A 403 -15.73 -4.82 11.77
CA GLY A 403 -16.92 -5.16 11.00
C GLY A 403 -17.06 -6.65 10.76
N ASN A 404 -18.19 -7.01 10.14
CA ASN A 404 -18.37 -8.33 9.54
C ASN A 404 -19.28 -8.23 8.31
N VAL A 405 -19.14 -9.21 7.42
CA VAL A 405 -19.91 -9.32 6.19
C VAL A 405 -20.67 -10.64 6.22
N PRO A 406 -22.00 -10.62 6.41
CA PRO A 406 -22.82 -11.81 6.25
C PRO A 406 -22.76 -12.31 4.81
N THR A 407 -22.38 -13.58 4.64
CA THR A 407 -22.09 -14.11 3.31
C THR A 407 -23.33 -14.67 2.64
N GLY A 408 -24.29 -15.15 3.43
CA GLY A 408 -25.46 -15.89 2.96
C GLY A 408 -25.10 -17.24 2.35
N LEU A 409 -23.96 -17.82 2.78
CA LEU A 409 -23.38 -19.09 2.36
C LEU A 409 -22.97 -19.89 3.60
N SER A 410 -22.87 -21.21 3.51
CA SER A 410 -22.22 -22.04 4.54
C SER A 410 -20.71 -22.06 4.30
N ILE A 411 -20.00 -21.08 4.83
CA ILE A 411 -18.62 -20.77 4.40
C ILE A 411 -17.56 -21.69 4.99
N TYR A 412 -16.40 -21.73 4.33
CA TYR A 412 -15.22 -22.50 4.72
C TYR A 412 -13.93 -21.71 4.42
N GLY A 413 -13.39 -21.82 3.21
CA GLY A 413 -12.18 -21.12 2.75
C GLY A 413 -12.28 -19.59 2.82
N PHE A 414 -11.12 -18.92 2.92
CA PHE A 414 -11.02 -17.46 2.89
C PHE A 414 -9.76 -16.97 2.18
N ALA A 415 -9.87 -15.83 1.49
CA ALA A 415 -8.74 -15.02 1.03
C ALA A 415 -9.19 -13.57 0.86
N MET A 416 -8.24 -12.64 0.79
CA MET A 416 -8.47 -11.26 0.37
C MET A 416 -7.68 -10.94 -0.90
N SER A 417 -7.95 -9.78 -1.50
CA SER A 417 -7.11 -9.18 -2.53
C SER A 417 -7.20 -7.67 -2.49
N HIS A 418 -6.17 -7.01 -2.99
CA HIS A 418 -6.18 -5.60 -3.33
C HIS A 418 -5.87 -5.46 -4.81
N SER A 419 -6.85 -5.02 -5.61
CA SER A 419 -6.67 -4.89 -7.06
C SER A 419 -5.94 -3.62 -7.44
N ALA A 420 -5.33 -3.61 -8.62
CA ALA A 420 -4.61 -2.47 -9.19
C ALA A 420 -5.45 -1.18 -9.36
N ASP A 421 -6.78 -1.25 -9.25
CA ASP A 421 -7.66 -0.06 -9.24
C ASP A 421 -7.91 0.49 -7.82
N GLY A 422 -7.26 -0.07 -6.80
CA GLY A 422 -7.41 0.31 -5.40
C GLY A 422 -8.55 -0.39 -4.66
N THR A 423 -9.27 -1.33 -5.32
CA THR A 423 -10.42 -2.01 -4.72
C THR A 423 -9.99 -3.20 -3.87
N TYR A 424 -10.61 -3.36 -2.70
CA TYR A 424 -10.39 -4.52 -1.84
C TYR A 424 -11.50 -5.53 -2.03
N TYR A 425 -11.13 -6.80 -2.14
CA TYR A 425 -12.07 -7.90 -2.21
C TYR A 425 -11.80 -8.94 -1.13
N ALA A 426 -12.87 -9.64 -0.74
CA ALA A 426 -12.81 -10.87 0.05
C ALA A 426 -13.44 -12.02 -0.73
N TYR A 427 -12.91 -13.22 -0.54
CA TYR A 427 -13.34 -14.45 -1.21
C TYR A 427 -13.67 -15.49 -0.16
N THR A 428 -14.71 -16.29 -0.40
CA THR A 428 -15.04 -17.41 0.46
C THR A 428 -15.68 -18.54 -0.33
N THR A 429 -15.54 -19.77 0.15
CA THR A 429 -16.10 -20.98 -0.47
C THR A 429 -17.14 -21.64 0.43
N GLU A 430 -18.05 -22.41 -0.16
CA GLU A 430 -18.81 -23.46 0.52
C GLU A 430 -18.16 -24.82 0.26
N GLN A 431 -18.48 -25.81 1.10
CA GLN A 431 -18.01 -27.19 0.93
C GLN A 431 -18.50 -27.87 -0.36
N ASP A 432 -19.52 -27.33 -1.03
CA ASP A 432 -19.98 -27.84 -2.32
C ASP A 432 -19.21 -27.28 -3.54
N GLY A 433 -18.27 -26.35 -3.29
CA GLY A 433 -17.47 -25.69 -4.32
C GLY A 433 -18.06 -24.38 -4.83
N THR A 434 -19.18 -23.91 -4.28
CA THR A 434 -19.67 -22.55 -4.53
C THR A 434 -18.66 -21.55 -3.95
N LEU A 435 -18.19 -20.60 -4.75
CA LEU A 435 -17.27 -19.54 -4.31
C LEU A 435 -17.92 -18.17 -4.51
N ARG A 436 -17.76 -17.26 -3.56
CA ARG A 436 -18.28 -15.88 -3.66
C ARG A 436 -17.20 -14.84 -3.37
N GLN A 437 -17.19 -13.81 -4.21
CA GLN A 437 -16.34 -12.64 -4.10
C GLN A 437 -17.18 -11.44 -3.65
N PHE A 438 -16.65 -10.69 -2.70
CA PHE A 438 -17.26 -9.50 -2.11
C PHE A 438 -16.32 -8.30 -2.30
N GLU A 439 -16.86 -7.19 -2.80
CA GLU A 439 -16.19 -5.88 -2.77
C GLU A 439 -16.33 -5.28 -1.38
N LEU A 440 -15.22 -4.84 -0.79
CA LEU A 440 -15.17 -4.31 0.58
C LEU A 440 -15.24 -2.78 0.59
N ASP A 441 -16.08 -2.23 1.47
CA ASP A 441 -16.24 -0.79 1.69
C ASP A 441 -16.05 -0.46 3.18
N GLY A 442 -15.06 0.39 3.47
CA GLY A 442 -14.75 0.90 4.80
C GLY A 442 -15.15 2.34 5.03
N SER A 443 -15.72 3.04 4.04
CA SER A 443 -15.97 4.49 4.07
C SER A 443 -16.82 4.95 5.26
N SER A 444 -17.70 4.08 5.76
CA SER A 444 -18.54 4.37 6.93
C SER A 444 -17.88 4.17 8.31
N GLY A 445 -16.57 3.86 8.34
CA GLY A 445 -15.83 3.57 9.57
C GLY A 445 -16.02 2.14 10.11
N THR A 446 -16.75 1.30 9.38
CA THR A 446 -16.86 -0.15 9.60
C THR A 446 -16.77 -0.86 8.26
N VAL A 447 -16.18 -2.05 8.23
CA VAL A 447 -16.10 -2.86 7.00
C VAL A 447 -17.47 -3.43 6.65
N LYS A 448 -17.87 -3.21 5.40
CA LYS A 448 -19.03 -3.81 4.74
C LYS A 448 -18.57 -4.51 3.48
N GLY A 449 -19.42 -5.40 2.96
CA GLY A 449 -19.13 -6.16 1.76
C GLY A 449 -20.37 -6.29 0.89
N THR A 450 -20.18 -6.16 -0.42
CA THR A 450 -21.22 -6.41 -1.43
C THR A 450 -20.78 -7.56 -2.31
N ALA A 451 -21.61 -8.60 -2.46
CA ALA A 451 -21.30 -9.71 -3.35
C ALA A 451 -21.27 -9.21 -4.81
N VAL A 452 -20.14 -9.40 -5.48
CA VAL A 452 -19.92 -8.94 -6.87
C VAL A 452 -19.80 -10.09 -7.87
N ARG A 453 -19.46 -11.30 -7.39
CA ARG A 453 -19.32 -12.47 -8.25
C ARG A 453 -19.53 -13.78 -7.48
N THR A 454 -20.12 -14.75 -8.16
CA THR A 454 -20.18 -16.15 -7.71
C THR A 454 -19.52 -17.01 -8.78
N LEU A 455 -18.67 -17.94 -8.34
CA LEU A 455 -18.00 -18.94 -9.14
C LEU A 455 -18.38 -20.35 -8.67
N GLU A 456 -18.23 -21.32 -9.56
CA GLU A 456 -18.45 -22.73 -9.26
C GLU A 456 -17.12 -23.47 -9.47
N VAL A 457 -16.51 -23.91 -8.38
CA VAL A 457 -15.30 -24.72 -8.43
C VAL A 457 -15.64 -26.18 -8.76
N GLY A 458 -16.74 -26.69 -8.21
CA GLY A 458 -17.32 -27.98 -8.58
C GLY A 458 -17.34 -29.04 -7.48
N SER A 459 -16.44 -28.93 -6.49
CA SER A 459 -16.44 -29.69 -5.25
C SER A 459 -15.66 -28.94 -4.16
N GLN A 460 -15.53 -29.55 -2.98
CA GLN A 460 -14.92 -28.93 -1.80
C GLN A 460 -13.60 -28.22 -2.12
N SER A 461 -13.51 -26.97 -1.68
CA SER A 461 -12.41 -26.06 -1.95
C SER A 461 -12.17 -25.19 -0.73
N GLU A 462 -10.91 -25.02 -0.35
CA GLU A 462 -10.52 -24.29 0.87
C GLU A 462 -9.41 -23.29 0.57
N GLY A 463 -8.24 -23.79 0.20
CA GLY A 463 -7.06 -22.99 -0.09
C GLY A 463 -7.28 -21.99 -1.23
N MET A 464 -7.02 -20.73 -0.94
CA MET A 464 -7.20 -19.62 -1.87
C MET A 464 -6.07 -18.61 -1.71
N VAL A 465 -5.56 -18.10 -2.83
CA VAL A 465 -4.65 -16.96 -2.82
C VAL A 465 -4.83 -16.13 -4.09
N VAL A 466 -4.78 -14.80 -3.93
CA VAL A 466 -4.82 -13.86 -5.05
C VAL A 466 -3.46 -13.20 -5.21
N ASP A 467 -3.00 -13.19 -6.45
CA ASP A 467 -1.87 -12.40 -6.89
C ASP A 467 -2.34 -10.97 -7.16
N ASP A 468 -2.04 -10.06 -6.24
CA ASP A 468 -2.54 -8.68 -6.28
C ASP A 468 -1.93 -7.87 -7.46
N GLU A 469 -0.68 -8.16 -7.86
CA GLU A 469 -0.04 -7.46 -8.99
C GLU A 469 -0.58 -7.93 -10.36
N THR A 470 -0.88 -9.22 -10.51
CA THR A 470 -1.28 -9.79 -11.81
C THR A 470 -2.78 -10.04 -11.94
N GLY A 471 -3.53 -10.00 -10.84
CA GLY A 471 -4.94 -10.37 -10.78
C GLY A 471 -5.19 -11.85 -11.04
N ALA A 472 -4.19 -12.73 -10.86
CA ALA A 472 -4.37 -14.17 -10.92
C ALA A 472 -4.95 -14.69 -9.60
N PHE A 473 -6.04 -15.46 -9.65
CA PHE A 473 -6.69 -16.01 -8.48
C PHE A 473 -6.58 -17.54 -8.48
N TYR A 474 -5.93 -18.10 -7.47
CA TYR A 474 -5.72 -19.54 -7.33
C TYR A 474 -6.64 -20.13 -6.27
N VAL A 475 -7.22 -21.29 -6.59
CA VAL A 475 -8.15 -22.01 -5.70
C VAL A 475 -7.80 -23.49 -5.74
N SER A 476 -7.63 -24.12 -4.58
CA SER A 476 -7.50 -25.57 -4.48
C SER A 476 -8.89 -26.21 -4.46
N GLU A 477 -9.11 -27.16 -5.35
CA GLU A 477 -10.23 -28.09 -5.27
C GLU A 477 -9.64 -29.41 -4.73
N GLU A 478 -9.85 -29.68 -3.43
CA GLU A 478 -9.02 -30.57 -2.58
C GLU A 478 -8.66 -31.91 -3.25
N ASN A 479 -9.65 -32.53 -3.89
CA ASN A 479 -9.54 -33.87 -4.48
C ASN A 479 -9.37 -33.87 -6.02
N VAL A 480 -9.24 -32.70 -6.64
CA VAL A 480 -9.24 -32.54 -8.10
C VAL A 480 -7.98 -31.87 -8.61
N GLY A 481 -7.59 -30.72 -8.04
CA GLY A 481 -6.43 -29.98 -8.50
C GLY A 481 -6.44 -28.50 -8.14
N LEU A 482 -5.36 -27.85 -8.53
CA LEU A 482 -5.15 -26.42 -8.38
C LEU A 482 -5.65 -25.68 -9.62
N TRP A 483 -6.59 -24.76 -9.43
CA TRP A 483 -7.19 -23.96 -10.50
C TRP A 483 -6.68 -22.53 -10.46
N ARG A 484 -6.62 -21.90 -11.64
CA ARG A 484 -6.36 -20.47 -11.80
C ARG A 484 -7.55 -19.80 -12.51
N TYR A 485 -8.04 -18.73 -11.90
CA TYR A 485 -9.05 -17.79 -12.39
C TYR A 485 -8.41 -16.40 -12.56
N SER A 486 -9.17 -15.46 -13.12
CA SER A 486 -8.93 -14.03 -12.92
C SER A 486 -9.66 -13.55 -11.66
N ALA A 487 -9.01 -12.71 -10.87
CA ALA A 487 -9.57 -12.03 -9.70
C ALA A 487 -10.56 -10.92 -10.08
N ASP A 488 -10.49 -10.39 -11.30
CA ASP A 488 -11.41 -9.34 -11.77
C ASP A 488 -12.86 -9.86 -11.77
N PRO A 489 -13.78 -9.21 -11.04
CA PRO A 489 -15.17 -9.66 -10.94
C PRO A 489 -15.91 -9.66 -12.30
N ALA A 490 -15.43 -8.92 -13.31
CA ALA A 490 -16.02 -8.90 -14.65
C ALA A 490 -15.59 -10.09 -15.53
N SER A 491 -14.55 -10.83 -15.15
CA SER A 491 -13.89 -11.85 -16.00
C SER A 491 -14.64 -13.20 -16.12
N GLY A 492 -15.91 -13.27 -15.72
CA GLY A 492 -16.76 -14.46 -15.91
C GLY A 492 -16.33 -15.66 -15.04
N SER A 493 -16.43 -16.90 -15.52
CA SER A 493 -16.09 -18.12 -14.75
C SER A 493 -15.02 -18.99 -15.41
N SER A 494 -14.26 -18.42 -16.35
CA SER A 494 -13.20 -19.14 -17.05
C SER A 494 -12.04 -19.46 -16.11
N ARG A 495 -11.51 -20.68 -16.23
CA ARG A 495 -10.39 -21.17 -15.42
C ARG A 495 -9.43 -22.04 -16.21
N THR A 496 -8.21 -22.14 -15.72
CA THR A 496 -7.18 -23.06 -16.22
C THR A 496 -6.72 -23.98 -15.11
N LEU A 497 -6.49 -25.25 -15.42
CA LEU A 497 -5.87 -26.20 -14.49
C LEU A 497 -4.37 -25.91 -14.42
N VAL A 498 -3.85 -25.68 -13.21
CA VAL A 498 -2.42 -25.54 -12.94
C VAL A 498 -1.80 -26.92 -12.74
N ASP A 499 -2.32 -27.72 -11.81
CA ASP A 499 -1.80 -29.05 -11.50
C ASP A 499 -2.93 -29.98 -10.99
N PRO A 500 -3.16 -31.16 -11.61
CA PRO A 500 -4.16 -32.11 -11.14
C PRO A 500 -3.67 -33.00 -10.00
N VAL A 501 -4.54 -33.25 -9.04
CA VAL A 501 -4.34 -34.26 -7.99
C VAL A 501 -4.17 -35.65 -8.59
N GLY A 502 -3.15 -36.38 -8.11
CA GLY A 502 -2.84 -37.78 -8.46
C GLY A 502 -2.32 -38.02 -9.88
N LYS A 503 -2.36 -37.01 -10.77
CA LYS A 503 -1.83 -37.09 -12.14
C LYS A 503 -0.65 -36.14 -12.37
N GLY A 504 -0.54 -35.08 -11.59
CA GLY A 504 0.62 -34.21 -11.58
C GLY A 504 1.40 -34.35 -10.28
N HIS A 505 1.66 -33.25 -9.58
CA HIS A 505 2.58 -33.23 -8.43
C HIS A 505 1.90 -33.12 -7.08
N LEU A 506 0.56 -33.09 -7.06
CA LEU A 506 -0.25 -32.95 -5.86
C LEU A 506 -0.88 -34.29 -5.45
N THR A 507 -0.94 -34.54 -4.15
CA THR A 507 -1.63 -35.68 -3.52
C THR A 507 -2.75 -35.13 -2.62
N ALA A 508 -3.97 -35.64 -2.80
CA ALA A 508 -5.14 -35.15 -2.07
C ALA A 508 -4.99 -35.36 -0.55
N ASP A 509 -5.37 -34.39 0.28
CA ASP A 509 -6.05 -33.14 -0.10
C ASP A 509 -5.06 -32.01 -0.47
N VAL A 510 -5.52 -31.04 -1.28
CA VAL A 510 -4.77 -29.83 -1.61
C VAL A 510 -5.37 -28.68 -0.83
N GLU A 511 -4.62 -28.19 0.15
CA GLU A 511 -5.12 -27.25 1.14
C GLU A 511 -4.58 -25.84 0.90
N GLY A 512 -3.98 -25.21 1.91
CA GLY A 512 -3.50 -23.84 1.89
C GLY A 512 -2.63 -23.50 0.69
N LEU A 513 -2.83 -22.28 0.18
CA LEU A 513 -2.08 -21.69 -0.91
C LEU A 513 -1.49 -20.37 -0.44
N SER A 514 -0.27 -20.06 -0.86
CA SER A 514 0.30 -18.72 -0.66
C SER A 514 1.26 -18.36 -1.79
N ILE A 515 1.54 -17.07 -1.95
CA ILE A 515 2.42 -16.53 -2.98
C ILE A 515 3.63 -15.88 -2.32
N TYR A 516 4.81 -16.39 -2.65
CA TYR A 516 6.06 -15.69 -2.41
C TYR A 516 6.28 -14.68 -3.53
N TYR A 517 6.37 -13.39 -3.20
CA TYR A 517 6.62 -12.33 -4.18
C TYR A 517 8.12 -12.03 -4.27
N GLY A 518 8.67 -12.11 -5.49
CA GLY A 518 10.00 -11.61 -5.81
C GLY A 518 9.92 -10.33 -6.64
N GLN A 519 11.07 -9.69 -6.87
CA GLN A 519 11.15 -8.49 -7.72
C GLN A 519 10.64 -8.74 -9.15
N ASN A 520 10.15 -7.68 -9.80
CA ASN A 520 9.80 -7.64 -11.23
C ASN A 520 8.82 -8.74 -11.68
N GLY A 521 7.81 -9.04 -10.86
CA GLY A 521 6.80 -10.05 -11.17
C GLY A 521 7.29 -11.50 -11.05
N THR A 522 8.49 -11.72 -10.50
CA THR A 522 8.97 -13.06 -10.15
C THR A 522 8.36 -13.54 -8.82
N GLY A 523 8.60 -14.80 -8.48
CA GLY A 523 8.13 -15.38 -7.23
C GLY A 523 7.62 -16.80 -7.40
N TYR A 524 6.90 -17.28 -6.39
CA TYR A 524 6.41 -18.65 -6.33
C TYR A 524 4.97 -18.75 -5.85
N LEU A 525 4.20 -19.62 -6.47
CA LEU A 525 2.97 -20.14 -5.89
C LEU A 525 3.31 -21.42 -5.12
N ILE A 526 2.89 -21.49 -3.87
CA ILE A 526 3.15 -22.63 -2.98
C ILE A 526 1.82 -23.26 -2.58
N ALA A 527 1.72 -24.59 -2.66
CA ALA A 527 0.52 -25.34 -2.31
C ALA A 527 0.82 -26.45 -1.30
N SER A 528 -0.03 -26.58 -0.28
CA SER A 528 -0.03 -27.74 0.62
C SER A 528 -0.57 -28.95 -0.14
N SER A 529 0.27 -29.98 -0.29
CA SER A 529 -0.12 -31.32 -0.75
C SER A 529 -0.22 -32.19 0.50
N GLN A 530 -1.35 -32.07 1.19
CA GLN A 530 -1.57 -32.63 2.52
C GLN A 530 -1.44 -34.16 2.50
N GLY A 531 -1.94 -34.81 1.45
CA GLY A 531 -1.96 -36.27 1.33
C GLY A 531 -0.60 -36.96 1.32
N ASP A 532 0.48 -36.22 1.10
CA ASP A 532 1.83 -36.73 1.20
C ASP A 532 2.78 -35.83 2.00
N ASP A 533 2.24 -34.93 2.82
CA ASP A 533 2.95 -33.97 3.69
C ASP A 533 4.06 -33.22 2.93
N ARG A 534 3.72 -32.68 1.74
CA ARG A 534 4.65 -31.91 0.91
C ARG A 534 4.10 -30.52 0.60
N TYR A 535 5.02 -29.61 0.31
CA TYR A 535 4.72 -28.30 -0.24
C TYR A 535 5.20 -28.25 -1.68
N ALA A 536 4.27 -28.15 -2.62
CA ALA A 536 4.59 -28.03 -4.04
C ALA A 536 4.86 -26.56 -4.39
N VAL A 537 5.94 -26.31 -5.13
CA VAL A 537 6.39 -24.97 -5.51
C VAL A 537 6.30 -24.81 -7.02
N TYR A 538 5.62 -23.76 -7.45
CA TYR A 538 5.42 -23.39 -8.84
C TYR A 538 5.97 -22.01 -9.10
N ASP A 539 6.47 -21.77 -10.30
CA ASP A 539 6.82 -20.43 -10.78
C ASP A 539 5.57 -19.54 -10.79
N ARG A 540 5.64 -18.35 -10.20
CA ARG A 540 4.47 -17.46 -10.05
C ARG A 540 3.87 -17.04 -11.40
N GLY A 541 4.70 -16.73 -12.39
CA GLY A 541 4.24 -16.23 -13.68
C GLY A 541 3.69 -17.33 -14.59
N SER A 542 4.51 -18.37 -14.81
CA SER A 542 4.20 -19.47 -15.74
C SER A 542 3.41 -20.62 -15.13
N ASN A 543 3.36 -20.69 -13.79
CA ASN A 543 2.83 -21.82 -13.01
C ASN A 543 3.50 -23.16 -13.34
N ALA A 544 4.74 -23.14 -13.84
CA ALA A 544 5.55 -24.34 -14.05
C ALA A 544 5.99 -24.92 -12.69
N TYR A 545 5.87 -26.24 -12.51
CA TYR A 545 6.33 -26.92 -11.30
C TYR A 545 7.86 -26.86 -11.18
N LEU A 546 8.35 -26.35 -10.05
CA LEU A 546 9.77 -26.15 -9.77
C LEU A 546 10.33 -27.18 -8.78
N GLY A 547 9.48 -27.84 -8.00
CA GLY A 547 9.91 -28.80 -7.00
C GLY A 547 8.97 -28.87 -5.81
N SER A 548 9.38 -29.62 -4.79
CA SER A 548 8.64 -29.71 -3.53
C SER A 548 9.56 -29.95 -2.35
N PHE A 549 9.07 -29.66 -1.15
CA PHE A 549 9.82 -29.94 0.07
C PHE A 549 8.90 -30.45 1.18
N LYS A 550 9.53 -30.90 2.26
CA LYS A 550 8.88 -31.30 3.52
C LYS A 550 9.49 -30.53 4.68
N ILE A 551 8.76 -30.41 5.78
CA ILE A 551 9.32 -29.99 7.07
C ILE A 551 9.46 -31.24 7.94
N GLY A 552 10.71 -31.68 8.10
CA GLY A 552 11.05 -32.84 8.94
C GLY A 552 11.44 -32.43 10.35
N ALA A 553 11.51 -33.41 11.25
CA ALA A 553 11.97 -33.18 12.61
C ALA A 553 13.41 -32.66 12.63
N GLY A 554 13.64 -31.60 13.39
CA GLY A 554 14.92 -30.89 13.46
C GLY A 554 14.87 -29.71 14.42
N ASN A 555 16.02 -29.19 14.83
CA ASN A 555 16.14 -28.06 15.77
C ASN A 555 15.42 -28.21 17.12
N GLY A 556 15.04 -29.44 17.50
CA GLY A 556 14.27 -29.72 18.70
C GLY A 556 12.75 -29.78 18.49
N PHE A 557 12.29 -29.52 17.27
CA PHE A 557 10.90 -29.61 16.84
C PHE A 557 10.65 -30.89 16.06
N ASP A 558 9.41 -31.34 16.05
CA ASP A 558 8.96 -32.50 15.30
C ASP A 558 8.69 -32.18 13.82
N ALA A 559 8.31 -33.22 13.07
CA ALA A 559 7.99 -33.09 11.65
C ALA A 559 6.55 -32.61 11.50
N VAL A 560 6.29 -31.83 10.46
CA VAL A 560 4.93 -31.39 10.15
C VAL A 560 4.20 -32.48 9.37
N THR A 561 2.97 -32.78 9.77
CA THR A 561 2.05 -33.63 8.99
C THR A 561 0.65 -33.04 8.96
N GLY A 562 -0.10 -33.36 7.90
CA GLY A 562 -1.51 -32.97 7.78
C GLY A 562 -1.73 -31.46 7.69
N THR A 563 -0.84 -30.72 7.02
CA THR A 563 -0.99 -29.25 6.91
C THR A 563 -2.24 -28.84 6.15
N ASP A 564 -3.10 -28.10 6.84
CA ASP A 564 -4.21 -27.33 6.23
C ASP A 564 -3.65 -26.02 5.64
N GLY A 565 -3.60 -24.95 6.43
CA GLY A 565 -3.15 -23.63 5.99
C GLY A 565 -1.63 -23.42 5.97
N LEU A 566 -1.19 -22.54 5.09
CA LEU A 566 0.18 -22.05 4.98
C LEU A 566 0.21 -20.59 4.56
N ASP A 567 1.27 -19.89 4.93
CA ASP A 567 1.53 -18.54 4.43
C ASP A 567 3.03 -18.28 4.26
N VAL A 568 3.38 -17.38 3.37
CA VAL A 568 4.76 -17.02 3.07
C VAL A 568 4.90 -15.53 2.87
N THR A 569 5.97 -14.96 3.40
CA THR A 569 6.40 -13.61 3.06
C THR A 569 7.87 -13.61 2.69
N ASN A 570 8.22 -12.75 1.74
CA ASN A 570 9.60 -12.44 1.40
C ASN A 570 10.20 -11.34 2.30
N ALA A 571 9.37 -10.62 3.07
CA ALA A 571 9.84 -9.53 3.92
C ALA A 571 10.82 -10.03 5.00
N GLY A 572 11.96 -9.37 5.17
CA GLY A 572 12.89 -9.67 6.24
C GLY A 572 12.32 -9.27 7.60
N LEU A 573 12.06 -10.23 8.50
CA LEU A 573 11.39 -9.99 9.78
C LEU A 573 12.39 -9.91 10.96
N GLY A 574 13.50 -9.22 10.73
CA GLY A 574 14.59 -9.11 11.70
C GLY A 574 15.52 -10.35 11.75
N PRO A 575 16.35 -10.48 12.81
CA PRO A 575 17.45 -11.44 12.82
C PRO A 575 17.08 -12.92 12.75
N LEU A 576 15.84 -13.27 13.13
CA LEU A 576 15.38 -14.65 13.15
C LEU A 576 14.92 -15.14 11.77
N TYR A 577 14.42 -14.22 10.93
CA TYR A 577 13.90 -14.48 9.59
C TYR A 577 14.35 -13.40 8.61
N PRO A 578 15.67 -13.27 8.38
CA PRO A 578 16.21 -12.16 7.61
C PRO A 578 15.82 -12.21 6.12
N ASN A 579 15.38 -13.37 5.59
CA ASN A 579 15.10 -13.59 4.17
C ASN A 579 13.63 -13.92 3.87
N GLY A 580 12.73 -13.64 4.83
CA GLY A 580 11.35 -14.07 4.77
C GLY A 580 11.04 -15.24 5.70
N LEU A 581 9.76 -15.54 5.80
CA LEU A 581 9.19 -16.52 6.71
C LEU A 581 8.18 -17.38 5.94
N PHE A 582 8.29 -18.70 6.10
CA PHE A 582 7.26 -19.66 5.71
C PHE A 582 6.61 -20.25 6.96
N VAL A 583 5.30 -20.11 7.08
CA VAL A 583 4.51 -20.60 8.21
C VAL A 583 3.55 -21.68 7.72
N VAL A 584 3.42 -22.74 8.50
CA VAL A 584 2.50 -23.83 8.20
C VAL A 584 1.77 -24.29 9.45
N HIS A 585 0.53 -24.74 9.26
CA HIS A 585 -0.19 -25.56 10.23
C HIS A 585 0.47 -26.96 10.36
N ASP A 586 0.52 -27.46 11.59
CA ASP A 586 0.91 -28.83 11.93
C ASP A 586 -0.17 -29.52 12.74
N HIS A 587 -0.82 -30.51 12.11
CA HIS A 587 -1.95 -31.25 12.70
C HIS A 587 -1.51 -32.14 13.87
N ASP A 588 -0.38 -32.84 13.72
CA ASP A 588 0.10 -33.87 14.65
C ASP A 588 1.32 -33.42 15.47
N ASN A 589 1.21 -32.28 16.15
CA ASN A 589 2.27 -31.79 17.03
C ASN A 589 2.67 -32.84 18.10
N THR A 590 3.81 -33.47 17.91
CA THR A 590 4.29 -34.65 18.62
C THR A 590 4.56 -34.34 20.09
N GLY A 591 3.81 -35.00 20.98
CA GLY A 591 3.88 -34.75 22.42
C GLY A 591 2.74 -33.87 22.93
N SER A 592 1.89 -33.39 22.04
CA SER A 592 0.61 -32.74 22.31
C SER A 592 -0.55 -33.54 21.70
N SER A 593 -1.79 -33.19 22.05
CA SER A 593 -3.01 -33.75 21.46
C SER A 593 -3.77 -32.72 20.62
N THR A 594 -3.08 -31.67 20.20
CA THR A 594 -3.63 -30.45 19.59
C THR A 594 -2.62 -29.84 18.63
N SER A 595 -3.12 -29.36 17.51
CA SER A 595 -2.31 -28.74 16.46
C SER A 595 -1.66 -27.41 16.86
N ASN A 596 -0.64 -27.00 16.10
CA ASN A 596 0.09 -25.74 16.26
C ASN A 596 0.60 -25.22 14.90
N TYR A 597 1.46 -24.21 14.92
CA TYR A 597 2.13 -23.70 13.72
C TYR A 597 3.64 -23.86 13.81
N LYS A 598 4.28 -24.18 12.68
CA LYS A 598 5.74 -24.21 12.54
C LYS A 598 6.22 -23.08 11.64
N PHE A 599 7.31 -22.43 12.04
CA PHE A 599 7.91 -21.30 11.33
C PHE A 599 9.26 -21.75 10.78
N VAL A 600 9.46 -21.57 9.47
CA VAL A 600 10.66 -21.95 8.74
C VAL A 600 11.29 -20.71 8.14
N ASP A 601 12.61 -20.55 8.31
CA ASP A 601 13.35 -19.52 7.59
C ASP A 601 13.29 -19.82 6.09
N TRP A 602 12.79 -18.86 5.31
CA TRP A 602 12.67 -19.03 3.87
C TRP A 602 14.01 -19.35 3.21
N ALA A 603 15.14 -18.90 3.77
CA ALA A 603 16.47 -19.23 3.26
C ALA A 603 16.75 -20.74 3.22
N ASP A 604 16.23 -21.51 4.17
CA ASP A 604 16.41 -22.97 4.20
C ASP A 604 15.63 -23.63 3.05
N VAL A 605 14.42 -23.15 2.77
CA VAL A 605 13.60 -23.62 1.63
C VAL A 605 14.26 -23.22 0.32
N ALA A 606 14.66 -21.95 0.20
CA ALA A 606 15.29 -21.41 -0.99
C ALA A 606 16.59 -22.14 -1.35
N GLY A 607 17.38 -22.54 -0.34
CA GLY A 607 18.60 -23.31 -0.52
C GLY A 607 18.40 -24.69 -1.16
N LEU A 608 17.19 -25.28 -1.11
CA LEU A 608 16.89 -26.56 -1.75
C LEU A 608 16.82 -26.45 -3.29
N GLY A 609 16.31 -25.33 -3.78
CA GLY A 609 15.97 -25.12 -5.19
C GLY A 609 16.71 -23.97 -5.86
N ASN A 610 17.63 -23.30 -5.15
CA ASN A 610 18.20 -22.00 -5.56
C ASN A 610 17.09 -20.98 -5.86
N LEU A 611 16.12 -20.89 -4.94
CA LEU A 611 14.99 -19.97 -5.06
C LEU A 611 15.41 -18.55 -4.64
N ILE A 612 14.60 -17.56 -5.02
CA ILE A 612 14.74 -16.15 -4.64
C ILE A 612 14.70 -16.02 -3.12
N THR A 613 15.57 -15.19 -2.55
CA THR A 613 15.58 -14.81 -1.12
C THR A 613 15.53 -13.29 -0.93
N ASP A 614 15.06 -12.58 -1.96
CA ASP A 614 14.99 -11.13 -1.98
C ASP A 614 13.89 -10.60 -1.05
N THR A 615 14.24 -9.61 -0.23
CA THR A 615 13.39 -9.05 0.83
C THR A 615 12.88 -7.65 0.51
N THR A 616 13.28 -7.10 -0.63
CA THR A 616 13.03 -5.71 -0.99
C THR A 616 11.60 -5.45 -1.49
N HIS A 617 10.91 -6.49 -1.98
CA HIS A 617 9.52 -6.37 -2.41
C HIS A 617 8.60 -6.38 -1.18
N ARG A 618 7.82 -5.31 -0.96
CA ARG A 618 7.09 -5.10 0.31
C ARG A 618 5.61 -5.42 0.13
N PRO A 619 4.95 -6.07 1.11
CA PRO A 619 3.53 -6.44 0.99
C PRO A 619 2.55 -5.29 0.78
N TRP A 620 2.92 -4.06 1.16
CA TRP A 620 2.08 -2.86 0.94
C TRP A 620 2.27 -2.18 -0.41
N ASP A 621 3.22 -2.65 -1.24
CA ASP A 621 3.45 -2.16 -2.60
C ASP A 621 2.70 -3.00 -3.66
N LEU A 622 2.02 -4.08 -3.27
CA LEU A 622 1.48 -5.12 -4.16
C LEU A 622 0.33 -4.72 -5.10
N ALA A 623 -0.22 -3.51 -4.96
CA ALA A 623 -1.34 -3.01 -5.77
C ALA A 623 -1.20 -1.53 -6.15
N LEU A 624 0.03 -0.99 -6.06
CA LEU A 624 0.35 0.41 -6.36
C LEU A 624 1.25 0.54 -7.59
#